data_AF-A0A7K0FJ99-F1
#
_entry.id   AF-A0A7K0FJ99-F1
#
_cell.length_a   1.000
_cell.length_b   1.000
_cell.length_c   1.000
_cell.angle_alpha   90.00
_cell.angle_beta   90.00
_cell.angle_gamma   90.00
#
_symmetry.space_group_name_H-M   'P 1'
#
loop_
_entity.id
_entity.type
_entity.pdbx_description
1 polymer ?
#
loop_
_entity_poly.entity_id
_entity_poly.type
_entity_poly.pdbx_seq_one_letter_code
_entity_poly.pdbx_strand_id
1 'polypeptide(L)'
;MNENKEFRALIPEEKYQIIEFIQENLPGIGVVNLSLIEFEPKEVFSWHCSIMIGFENCVENGMPTNKDVLNAEKFEDFLSENIIDADKQKPNALFLARITWNETRELIWRVYDAEIVNEFLKKIIDEKEYPFQFDYRIDDDEEWKLAEWHLQNVK
;
A
#
# COMPACT_ATOMS: atom_id res chain seq x y z
N MET A 1 20.92 24.96 -6.46
CA MET A 1 20.34 24.89 -7.81
C MET A 1 19.45 23.67 -7.81
N ASN A 2 18.16 23.81 -7.52
CA ASN A 2 17.21 22.76 -7.84
C ASN A 2 16.83 23.00 -9.29
N GLU A 3 17.37 22.18 -10.19
CA GLU A 3 16.84 22.11 -11.54
C GLU A 3 15.39 21.63 -11.42
N ASN A 4 14.44 22.40 -11.96
CA ASN A 4 13.06 21.94 -12.12
C ASN A 4 13.09 20.76 -13.11
N LYS A 5 13.28 19.54 -12.59
CA LYS A 5 13.15 18.32 -13.39
C LYS A 5 11.67 18.16 -13.74
N GLU A 6 11.37 18.19 -15.04
CA GLU A 6 10.07 17.78 -15.53
C GLU A 6 10.09 16.28 -15.83
N PHE A 7 9.18 15.54 -15.20
CA PHE A 7 9.02 14.11 -15.45
C PHE A 7 7.79 13.85 -16.32
N ARG A 8 7.89 12.83 -17.16
CA ARG A 8 6.74 12.18 -17.82
C ARG A 8 6.78 10.71 -17.46
N ALA A 9 5.79 10.27 -16.67
CA ALA A 9 5.59 8.88 -16.34
C ALA A 9 4.36 8.35 -17.09
N LEU A 10 4.44 7.12 -17.58
CA LEU A 10 3.27 6.41 -18.06
C LEU A 10 2.73 5.57 -16.91
N ILE A 11 1.49 5.83 -16.50
CA ILE A 11 0.82 5.02 -15.48
C ILE A 11 0.40 3.70 -16.13
N PRO A 12 0.95 2.55 -15.72
CA PRO A 12 0.66 1.28 -16.36
C PRO A 12 -0.73 0.77 -15.94
N GLU A 13 -1.32 -0.08 -16.78
CA GLU A 13 -2.50 -0.84 -16.39
C GLU A 13 -2.11 -1.88 -15.32
N GLU A 14 -2.87 -1.90 -14.23
CA GLU A 14 -2.55 -2.72 -13.06
C GLU A 14 -2.68 -4.21 -13.36
N LYS A 15 -1.71 -4.99 -12.87
CA LYS A 15 -1.68 -6.44 -13.01
C LYS A 15 -1.30 -7.06 -11.69
N TYR A 16 -2.22 -7.80 -11.08
CA TYR A 16 -2.00 -8.35 -9.76
C TYR A 16 -1.63 -9.83 -9.78
N GLN A 17 -0.76 -10.22 -8.86
CA GLN A 17 -0.46 -11.61 -8.53
C GLN A 17 -0.70 -11.88 -7.06
N ILE A 18 -1.32 -13.02 -6.77
CA ILE A 18 -1.46 -13.55 -5.41
C ILE A 18 -0.24 -14.42 -5.11
N ILE A 19 0.34 -14.21 -3.93
CA ILE A 19 1.49 -14.96 -3.41
C ILE A 19 1.08 -15.56 -2.07
N GLU A 20 1.14 -16.88 -1.94
CA GLU A 20 0.96 -17.57 -0.68
C GLU A 20 2.34 -17.90 -0.10
N PHE A 21 2.54 -17.66 1.19
CA PHE A 21 3.81 -17.91 1.85
C PHE A 21 3.62 -18.43 3.29
N ILE A 22 4.68 -19.01 3.84
CA ILE A 22 4.77 -19.38 5.26
C ILE A 22 5.92 -18.61 5.89
N GLN A 23 5.65 -17.88 6.96
CA GLN A 23 6.64 -17.16 7.75
C GLN A 23 6.37 -17.40 9.23
N GLU A 24 7.42 -17.77 9.98
CA GLU A 24 7.33 -18.13 11.41
C GLU A 24 6.28 -19.22 11.70
N ASN A 25 6.13 -20.19 10.78
CA ASN A 25 5.12 -21.25 10.79
C ASN A 25 3.66 -20.78 10.68
N LEU A 26 3.43 -19.51 10.34
CA LEU A 26 2.11 -18.96 10.07
C LEU A 26 1.92 -18.72 8.56
N PRO A 27 0.72 -18.96 8.03
CA PRO A 27 0.40 -18.63 6.66
C PRO A 27 0.31 -17.12 6.45
N GLY A 28 0.69 -16.69 5.26
CA GLY A 28 0.52 -15.33 4.79
C GLY A 28 0.08 -15.30 3.34
N ILE A 29 -0.62 -14.23 2.97
CA ILE A 29 -1.06 -13.96 1.61
C ILE A 29 -0.68 -12.55 1.20
N GLY A 30 0.00 -12.43 0.07
CA GLY A 30 0.34 -11.18 -0.58
C GLY A 30 -0.43 -11.01 -1.87
N VAL A 31 -0.82 -9.77 -2.18
CA VAL A 31 -1.26 -9.34 -3.50
C VAL A 31 -0.31 -8.25 -3.95
N VAL A 32 0.36 -8.43 -5.09
CA VAL A 32 1.39 -7.50 -5.58
C VAL A 32 1.04 -7.02 -6.97
N ASN A 33 1.19 -5.71 -7.21
CA ASN A 33 1.03 -5.09 -8.52
C ASN A 33 2.29 -5.27 -9.38
N LEU A 34 2.28 -6.28 -10.25
CA LEU A 34 3.36 -6.61 -11.18
C LEU A 34 3.68 -5.49 -12.15
N SER A 35 2.69 -4.64 -12.46
CA SER A 35 2.89 -3.54 -13.40
C SER A 35 3.93 -2.52 -12.92
N LEU A 36 4.23 -2.53 -11.62
CA LEU A 36 5.19 -1.62 -10.99
C LEU A 36 6.63 -2.15 -10.95
N ILE A 37 6.88 -3.41 -11.36
CA ILE A 37 8.24 -4.00 -11.35
C ILE A 37 9.20 -3.22 -12.26
N GLU A 38 8.71 -2.78 -13.41
CA GLU A 38 9.50 -2.06 -14.43
C GLU A 38 9.13 -0.56 -14.49
N PHE A 39 8.44 -0.05 -13.47
CA PHE A 39 7.99 1.34 -13.47
C PHE A 39 9.18 2.30 -13.38
N GLU A 40 9.21 3.27 -14.30
CA GLU A 40 10.17 4.36 -14.34
C GLU A 40 9.51 5.64 -14.89
N PRO A 41 9.96 6.83 -14.47
CA PRO A 41 10.98 7.08 -13.46
C PRO A 41 10.45 6.94 -12.02
N LYS A 42 11.12 6.13 -11.19
CA LYS A 42 10.74 5.89 -9.78
C LYS A 42 10.67 7.16 -8.92
N GLU A 43 11.57 8.12 -9.19
CA GLU A 43 11.66 9.42 -8.49
C GLU A 43 10.33 10.20 -8.51
N VAL A 44 9.43 9.92 -9.46
CA VAL A 44 8.10 10.54 -9.48
C VAL A 44 7.25 10.09 -8.29
N PHE A 45 7.30 8.81 -7.92
CA PHE A 45 6.58 8.29 -6.77
C PHE A 45 7.58 7.89 -5.67
N SER A 46 8.38 8.87 -5.26
CA SER A 46 9.51 8.70 -4.35
C SER A 46 9.10 8.32 -2.93
N TRP A 47 7.85 8.50 -2.53
CA TRP A 47 7.44 8.21 -1.17
C TRP A 47 6.89 6.79 -1.04
N HIS A 48 7.27 6.11 0.04
CA HIS A 48 6.72 4.83 0.44
C HIS A 48 5.69 5.05 1.54
N CYS A 49 4.42 4.82 1.26
CA CYS A 49 3.37 4.83 2.27
C CYS A 49 3.01 3.39 2.63
N SER A 50 3.21 3.01 3.89
CA SER A 50 2.78 1.74 4.47
C SER A 50 1.76 1.98 5.57
N ILE A 51 0.61 1.31 5.46
CA ILE A 51 -0.48 1.34 6.45
C ILE A 51 -0.62 -0.06 7.03
N MET A 52 -0.46 -0.18 8.34
CA MET A 52 -0.53 -1.45 9.07
C MET A 52 -1.83 -1.52 9.87
N ILE A 53 -2.74 -2.40 9.44
CA ILE A 53 -4.02 -2.69 10.09
C ILE A 53 -3.83 -3.86 11.05
N GLY A 54 -4.34 -3.74 12.27
CA GLY A 54 -4.40 -4.84 13.24
C GLY A 54 -5.79 -5.49 13.31
N PHE A 55 -5.82 -6.83 13.39
CA PHE A 55 -7.05 -7.61 13.59
C PHE A 55 -7.12 -8.17 15.01
N GLU A 56 -8.24 -7.93 15.71
CA GLU A 56 -8.47 -8.48 17.05
C GLU A 56 -9.09 -9.90 17.00
N ASN A 57 -9.79 -10.23 15.91
CA ASN A 57 -10.47 -11.52 15.75
C ASN A 57 -9.81 -12.29 14.61
N CYS A 58 -9.09 -13.36 14.97
CA CYS A 58 -8.40 -14.22 14.02
C CYS A 58 -8.88 -15.67 14.15
N VAL A 59 -8.77 -16.43 13.06
CA VAL A 59 -8.87 -17.90 13.11
C VAL A 59 -7.56 -18.48 13.66
N GLU A 60 -7.52 -19.78 13.98
CA GLU A 60 -6.40 -20.45 14.68
C GLU A 60 -5.00 -20.23 14.07
N ASN A 61 -4.90 -19.79 12.81
CA ASN A 61 -3.63 -19.58 12.10
C ASN A 61 -3.24 -18.09 11.95
N GLY A 62 -3.78 -17.19 12.77
CA GLY A 62 -3.48 -15.75 12.72
C GLY A 62 -4.05 -15.02 11.51
N MET A 63 -4.88 -15.69 10.69
CA MET A 63 -5.58 -15.05 9.59
C MET A 63 -6.86 -14.38 10.11
N PRO A 64 -7.24 -13.19 9.59
CA PRO A 64 -8.49 -12.54 9.95
C PRO A 64 -9.70 -13.39 9.60
N THR A 65 -10.80 -13.19 10.31
CA THR A 65 -12.08 -13.83 9.94
C THR A 65 -12.57 -13.33 8.59
N ASN A 66 -13.40 -14.10 7.88
CA ASN A 66 -14.03 -13.65 6.63
C ASN A 66 -14.78 -12.32 6.78
N LYS A 67 -15.38 -12.08 7.95
CA LYS A 67 -16.08 -10.82 8.24
C LYS A 67 -15.10 -9.65 8.28
N ASP A 68 -13.96 -9.83 8.95
CA ASP A 68 -12.94 -8.78 9.08
C ASP A 68 -12.20 -8.56 7.76
N VAL A 69 -11.99 -9.62 6.96
CA VAL A 69 -11.49 -9.48 5.58
C VAL A 69 -12.39 -8.57 4.75
N LEU A 70 -13.71 -8.81 4.74
CA LEU A 70 -14.65 -7.99 3.97
C LEU A 70 -14.72 -6.53 4.46
N ASN A 71 -14.56 -6.31 5.77
CA ASN A 71 -14.50 -4.96 6.32
C ASN A 71 -13.18 -4.27 5.98
N ALA A 72 -12.07 -5.01 5.98
CA ALA A 72 -10.75 -4.48 5.61
C ALA A 72 -10.69 -4.15 4.12
N GLU A 73 -11.32 -4.95 3.25
CA GLU A 73 -11.44 -4.65 1.82
C GLU A 73 -12.21 -3.34 1.59
N LYS A 74 -13.33 -3.11 2.29
CA LYS A 74 -14.05 -1.82 2.20
C LYS A 74 -13.21 -0.65 2.69
N PHE A 75 -12.41 -0.86 3.74
CA PHE A 75 -11.53 0.19 4.24
C PHE A 75 -10.38 0.46 3.27
N GLU A 76 -9.82 -0.57 2.65
CA GLU A 76 -8.82 -0.46 1.59
C GLU A 76 -9.36 0.26 0.35
N ASP A 77 -10.59 -0.02 -0.06
CA ASP A 77 -11.27 0.71 -1.15
C ASP A 77 -11.39 2.21 -0.79
N PHE A 78 -11.87 2.51 0.43
CA PHE A 78 -11.98 3.89 0.93
C PHE A 78 -10.62 4.60 0.98
N LEU A 79 -9.58 3.94 1.49
CA LEU A 79 -8.22 4.49 1.50
C LEU A 79 -7.72 4.71 0.08
N SER A 80 -7.91 3.75 -0.82
CA SER A 80 -7.48 3.84 -2.22
C SER A 80 -8.15 5.00 -2.93
N GLU A 81 -9.45 5.21 -2.77
CA GLU A 81 -10.21 6.31 -3.39
C GLU A 81 -9.73 7.71 -2.95
N ASN A 82 -9.15 7.84 -1.75
CA ASN A 82 -8.71 9.12 -1.20
C ASN A 82 -7.20 9.33 -1.32
N ILE A 83 -6.41 8.26 -1.32
CA ILE A 83 -4.94 8.30 -1.51
C ILE A 83 -4.62 8.41 -3.00
N ILE A 84 -5.33 7.66 -3.84
CA ILE A 84 -5.22 7.70 -5.29
C ILE A 84 -6.19 8.78 -5.77
N ASP A 85 -5.66 9.94 -6.15
CA ASP A 85 -6.45 11.05 -6.72
C ASP A 85 -7.39 10.56 -7.84
N ALA A 86 -8.57 11.18 -7.94
CA ALA A 86 -9.59 10.85 -8.93
C ALA A 86 -9.11 11.03 -10.38
N ASP A 87 -8.09 11.87 -10.62
CA ASP A 87 -7.45 11.96 -11.93
C ASP A 87 -6.56 10.74 -12.19
N LYS A 88 -7.13 9.73 -12.84
CA LYS A 88 -6.39 8.53 -13.28
C LYS A 88 -5.22 8.81 -14.23
N GLN A 89 -5.16 9.98 -14.87
CA GLN A 89 -4.01 10.35 -15.70
C GLN A 89 -2.86 10.94 -14.88
N LYS A 90 -3.15 11.43 -13.67
CA LYS A 90 -2.20 12.03 -12.73
C LYS A 90 -2.51 11.60 -11.30
N PRO A 91 -2.48 10.28 -11.01
CA PRO A 91 -2.78 9.81 -9.68
C PRO A 91 -1.69 10.27 -8.71
N ASN A 92 -2.08 10.60 -7.48
CA ASN A 92 -1.11 10.89 -6.41
C ASN A 92 -0.37 9.64 -5.92
N ALA A 93 -0.92 8.45 -6.15
CA ALA A 93 -0.35 7.21 -5.65
C ALA A 93 -0.58 6.03 -6.58
N LEU A 94 0.32 5.04 -6.50
CA LEU A 94 0.23 3.76 -7.17
C LEU A 94 0.15 2.66 -6.11
N PHE A 95 -0.90 1.85 -6.15
CA PHE A 95 -1.03 0.72 -5.23
C PHE A 95 0.01 -0.35 -5.59
N LEU A 96 0.87 -0.66 -4.62
CA LEU A 96 1.99 -1.58 -4.80
C LEU A 96 1.63 -2.98 -4.33
N ALA A 97 1.20 -3.11 -3.09
CA ALA A 97 0.96 -4.42 -2.50
C ALA A 97 0.03 -4.36 -1.29
N ARG A 98 -0.58 -5.49 -1.02
CA ARG A 98 -1.23 -5.81 0.25
C ARG A 98 -0.69 -7.13 0.76
N ILE A 99 -0.32 -7.18 2.03
CA ILE A 99 0.11 -8.41 2.69
C ILE A 99 -0.77 -8.64 3.90
N THR A 100 -1.28 -9.85 4.08
CA THR A 100 -1.96 -10.27 5.31
C THR A 100 -1.17 -11.42 5.92
N TRP A 101 -0.69 -11.24 7.14
CA TRP A 101 0.10 -12.23 7.87
C TRP A 101 0.03 -11.92 9.37
N ASN A 102 -0.09 -12.96 10.20
CA ASN A 102 0.02 -12.87 11.66
C ASN A 102 -0.79 -11.72 12.29
N GLU A 103 -2.11 -11.77 12.12
CA GLU A 103 -3.08 -10.82 12.71
C GLU A 103 -2.97 -9.39 12.18
N THR A 104 -2.16 -9.14 11.15
CA THR A 104 -2.03 -7.84 10.53
C THR A 104 -2.30 -7.86 9.04
N ARG A 105 -2.61 -6.68 8.50
CA ARG A 105 -2.61 -6.40 7.07
C ARG A 105 -1.84 -5.14 6.79
N GLU A 106 -0.80 -5.25 5.99
CA GLU A 106 -0.05 -4.12 5.45
C GLU A 106 -0.60 -3.74 4.07
N LEU A 107 -0.86 -2.46 3.85
CA LEU A 107 -1.23 -1.87 2.57
C LEU A 107 -0.16 -0.88 2.16
N ILE A 108 0.33 -0.98 0.93
CA ILE A 108 1.51 -0.26 0.47
C ILE A 108 1.21 0.50 -0.82
N TRP A 109 1.54 1.79 -0.83
CA TRP A 109 1.49 2.65 -2.00
C TRP A 109 2.83 3.33 -2.26
N ARG A 110 3.11 3.57 -3.55
CA ARG A 110 4.14 4.51 -4.00
C ARG A 110 3.48 5.87 -4.24
N VAL A 111 3.98 6.92 -3.61
CA VAL A 111 3.28 8.21 -3.50
C VAL A 111 4.10 9.34 -4.12
N TYR A 112 3.42 10.22 -4.86
CA TYR A 112 3.96 11.44 -5.45
C TYR A 112 4.06 12.56 -4.42
N ASP A 113 2.94 12.92 -3.80
CA ASP A 113 2.87 13.93 -2.73
C ASP A 113 2.51 13.27 -1.38
N ALA A 114 3.54 13.12 -0.54
CA ALA A 114 3.41 12.56 0.80
C ALA A 114 2.58 13.43 1.76
N GLU A 115 2.57 14.75 1.59
CA GLU A 115 1.89 15.62 2.54
C GLU A 115 0.37 15.49 2.41
N ILE A 116 -0.14 15.37 1.19
CA ILE A 116 -1.55 15.08 0.92
C ILE A 116 -2.00 13.80 1.64
N VAL A 117 -1.20 12.73 1.53
CA VAL A 117 -1.50 11.44 2.16
C VAL A 117 -1.40 11.53 3.68
N ASN A 118 -0.38 12.23 4.19
CA ASN A 118 -0.16 12.43 5.62
C ASN A 118 -1.30 13.21 6.27
N GLU A 119 -1.75 14.31 5.67
CA GLU A 119 -2.87 15.12 6.16
C GLU A 119 -4.17 14.30 6.19
N PHE A 120 -4.43 13.53 5.14
CA PHE A 120 -5.58 12.63 5.06
C PHE A 120 -5.58 11.56 6.15
N LEU A 121 -4.47 10.84 6.33
CA LEU A 121 -4.36 9.76 7.32
C LEU A 121 -4.44 10.29 8.76
N LYS A 122 -3.81 11.43 9.04
CA LYS A 122 -3.94 12.10 10.36
C LYS A 122 -5.38 12.44 10.67
N LYS A 123 -6.11 13.00 9.70
CA LYS A 123 -7.52 13.37 9.88
C LYS A 123 -8.37 12.15 10.24
N ILE A 124 -8.21 11.03 9.52
CA ILE A 124 -8.93 9.78 9.82
C ILE A 124 -8.64 9.31 11.25
N ILE A 125 -7.38 9.37 11.67
CA ILE A 125 -6.97 8.96 13.02
C ILE A 125 -7.59 9.85 14.09
N ASP A 126 -7.53 11.17 13.90
CA ASP A 126 -8.04 12.17 14.84
C ASP A 126 -9.57 12.09 14.99
N GLU A 127 -10.28 11.88 13.88
CA GLU A 127 -11.74 11.76 13.83
C GLU A 127 -12.23 10.36 14.25
N LYS A 128 -11.32 9.38 14.36
CA LYS A 128 -11.61 7.96 14.65
C LYS A 128 -12.56 7.32 13.63
N GLU A 129 -12.44 7.72 12.37
CA GLU A 129 -13.28 7.25 11.27
C GLU A 129 -12.66 6.01 10.59
N TYR A 130 -12.48 4.94 11.36
CA TYR A 130 -11.89 3.70 10.84
C TYR A 130 -12.49 2.44 11.50
N PRO A 131 -12.65 1.34 10.75
CA PRO A 131 -13.17 0.09 11.30
C PRO A 131 -12.14 -0.72 12.10
N PHE A 132 -10.85 -0.43 11.95
CA PHE A 132 -9.75 -1.13 12.62
C PHE A 132 -8.71 -0.14 13.13
N GLN A 133 -8.09 -0.44 14.27
CA GLN A 133 -6.88 0.26 14.67
C GLN A 133 -5.80 0.05 13.60
N PHE A 134 -5.13 1.14 13.24
CA PHE A 134 -4.03 1.09 12.28
C PHE A 134 -2.97 2.14 12.65
N ASP A 135 -1.74 1.84 12.26
CA ASP A 135 -0.62 2.78 12.25
C ASP A 135 -0.15 2.96 10.80
N TYR A 136 0.57 4.05 10.51
CA TYR A 136 1.13 4.27 9.18
C TYR A 136 2.53 4.88 9.24
N ARG A 137 3.29 4.66 8.17
CA ARG A 137 4.62 5.23 7.95
C ARG A 137 4.70 5.76 6.52
N ILE A 138 5.27 6.96 6.36
CA ILE A 138 5.58 7.55 5.05
C ILE A 138 7.06 7.89 5.04
N ASP A 139 7.84 7.20 4.22
CA ASP A 139 9.29 7.38 4.11
C ASP A 139 9.67 7.88 2.72
N ASP A 140 10.69 8.73 2.66
CA ASP A 140 11.37 9.05 1.41
C ASP A 140 12.14 7.81 0.94
N ASP A 141 11.86 7.38 -0.29
CA ASP A 141 12.41 6.19 -0.92
C ASP A 141 12.46 6.37 -2.45
N GLU A 142 13.15 7.41 -2.93
CA GLU A 142 13.31 7.75 -4.36
C GLU A 142 13.67 6.57 -5.26
N GLU A 143 14.48 5.64 -4.77
CA GLU A 143 14.97 4.46 -5.51
C GLU A 143 14.09 3.21 -5.33
N TRP A 144 13.00 3.32 -4.55
CA TRP A 144 12.07 2.23 -4.20
C TRP A 144 12.72 1.03 -3.49
N LYS A 145 13.73 1.26 -2.64
CA LYS A 145 14.41 0.22 -1.86
C LYS A 145 13.46 -0.52 -0.92
N LEU A 146 12.48 0.15 -0.34
CA LEU A 146 11.48 -0.47 0.54
C LEU A 146 10.48 -1.33 -0.24
N ALA A 147 10.33 -1.10 -1.55
CA ALA A 147 9.48 -1.90 -2.42
C ALA A 147 10.19 -3.15 -2.99
N GLU A 148 11.53 -3.22 -2.94
CA GLU A 148 12.29 -4.29 -3.61
C GLU A 148 11.87 -5.69 -3.16
N TRP A 149 11.69 -5.90 -1.85
CA TRP A 149 11.28 -7.21 -1.33
C TRP A 149 9.94 -7.66 -1.92
N HIS A 150 9.00 -6.72 -2.07
CA HIS A 150 7.68 -6.97 -2.64
C HIS A 150 7.75 -7.30 -4.13
N LEU A 151 8.65 -6.64 -4.87
CA LEU A 151 8.77 -6.76 -6.32
C LEU A 151 9.66 -7.92 -6.77
N GLN A 152 10.64 -8.34 -5.96
CA GLN A 152 11.59 -9.40 -6.31
C GLN A 152 11.07 -10.81 -6.02
N ASN A 153 10.21 -10.98 -5.01
CA ASN A 153 9.69 -12.29 -4.60
C ASN A 153 8.52 -12.79 -5.44
N VAL A 154 8.23 -12.13 -6.58
CA VAL A 154 7.09 -12.44 -7.43
C VAL A 154 7.45 -13.29 -8.66
N LYS A 155 8.73 -13.68 -8.80
CA LYS A 155 9.26 -14.46 -9.93
C LYS A 155 9.30 -15.97 -9.66
#